data_AF-A0A7U9T1K8-F1
#
_entry.id   AF-A0A7U9T1K8-F1
#
_cell.length_a   1.000
_cell.length_b   1.000
_cell.length_c   1.000
_cell.angle_alpha   90.00
_cell.angle_beta   90.00
_cell.angle_gamma   90.00
#
_symmetry.space_group_name_H-M   'P 1'
#
loop_
_entity.id
_entity.type
_entity.pdbx_description
1 polymer ?
#
loop_
_entity_poly.entity_id
_entity_poly.type
_entity_poly.pdbx_seq_one_letter_code
_entity_poly.pdbx_strand_id
1 'polypeptide(L)'
;MAKNAVGMTLACEEYGASFFENGATPGGVLEHPGVLKDPAKIRESWHAVYGGSRNAGKVAVLEEGLKYQQIGIPPEEAQFLETRKFQIDEIARLYRIPPHMVGDLDKSSFSNIEQQSLEFVKYTLDPWVIRWEQSIQKALFLPQEKKEYFVKMNVDGLLRGDYESRMKGYSIGIQNGFMCPNDIRRLESMDLIPVEEGGEFFLTNGNLCRLKDAGLFGRIPGESQEK
;
A
#
# COMPACT_ATOMS: atom_id res chain seq x y z
N MET A 1 1.55 -20.46 0.52
CA MET A 1 2.05 -19.33 -0.29
C MET A 1 2.82 -18.34 0.58
N ALA A 2 2.21 -17.63 1.53
CA ALA A 2 2.88 -16.67 2.44
C ALA A 2 4.20 -17.15 3.06
N LYS A 3 4.20 -18.35 3.66
CA LYS A 3 5.39 -18.95 4.30
C LYS A 3 6.56 -19.11 3.33
N ASN A 4 6.28 -19.47 2.08
CA ASN A 4 7.33 -19.73 1.08
C ASN A 4 7.91 -18.41 0.55
N ALA A 5 7.06 -17.39 0.36
CA ALA A 5 7.52 -16.04 -0.02
C ALA A 5 8.49 -15.48 1.02
N VAL A 6 8.09 -15.51 2.30
CA VAL A 6 8.93 -15.05 3.42
C VAL A 6 10.21 -15.89 3.51
N GLY A 7 10.10 -17.22 3.42
CA GLY A 7 11.26 -18.11 3.45
C GLY A 7 12.25 -17.85 2.31
N MET A 8 11.75 -17.53 1.11
CA MET A 8 12.60 -17.15 -0.03
C MET A 8 13.30 -15.81 0.21
N THR A 9 12.61 -14.82 0.79
CA THR A 9 13.23 -13.55 1.18
C THR A 9 14.37 -13.76 2.16
N LEU A 10 14.14 -14.50 3.24
CA LEU A 10 15.19 -14.83 4.23
C LEU A 10 16.38 -15.53 3.57
N ALA A 11 16.13 -16.53 2.72
CA ALA A 11 17.21 -17.24 2.03
C ALA A 11 17.99 -16.32 1.07
N CYS A 12 17.32 -15.41 0.37
CA CYS A 12 18.00 -14.40 -0.46
C CYS A 12 18.79 -13.40 0.38
N GLU A 13 18.31 -12.99 1.55
CA GLU A 13 19.06 -12.13 2.46
C GLU A 13 20.32 -12.81 3.00
N GLU A 14 20.19 -14.05 3.46
CA GLU A 14 21.33 -14.86 3.92
C GLU A 14 22.35 -15.10 2.80
N TYR A 15 21.87 -15.43 1.59
CA TYR A 15 22.71 -15.58 0.42
C TYR A 15 23.45 -14.27 0.11
N GLY A 16 22.75 -13.13 0.06
CA GLY A 16 23.37 -11.83 -0.19
C GLY A 16 24.39 -11.46 0.88
N ALA A 17 24.05 -11.63 2.16
CA ALA A 17 24.94 -11.35 3.28
C ALA A 17 26.21 -12.21 3.19
N SER A 18 26.07 -13.52 2.96
CA SER A 18 27.22 -14.42 2.80
C SER A 18 28.05 -14.11 1.56
N PHE A 19 27.42 -13.68 0.46
CA PHE A 19 28.12 -13.29 -0.76
C PHE A 19 29.00 -12.05 -0.54
N PHE A 20 28.44 -11.00 0.09
CA PHE A 20 29.21 -9.79 0.40
C PHE A 20 30.22 -10.00 1.54
N GLU A 21 29.90 -10.84 2.52
CA GLU A 21 30.84 -11.27 3.55
C GLU A 21 32.05 -11.94 2.93
N ASN A 22 31.88 -12.73 1.87
CA ASN A 22 32.97 -13.37 1.12
C ASN A 22 33.59 -12.47 0.05
N GLY A 23 33.46 -11.15 0.15
CA GLY A 23 34.13 -10.22 -0.77
C GLY A 23 33.57 -10.19 -2.19
N ALA A 24 32.29 -10.57 -2.36
CA ALA A 24 31.61 -10.64 -3.64
C ALA A 24 32.25 -11.59 -4.67
N THR A 25 33.04 -12.56 -4.21
CA THR A 25 33.56 -13.63 -5.07
C THR A 25 32.66 -14.85 -4.98
N PRO A 26 32.13 -15.36 -6.10
CA PRO A 26 31.41 -16.63 -6.12
C PRO A 26 32.32 -17.75 -5.63
N GLY A 27 31.70 -18.78 -5.05
CA GLY A 27 32.40 -19.99 -4.64
C GLY A 27 33.19 -20.62 -5.79
N GLY A 28 34.13 -21.48 -5.46
CA GLY A 28 34.95 -22.16 -6.45
C GLY A 28 35.56 -23.44 -5.93
N VAL A 29 36.12 -24.20 -6.85
CA VAL A 29 36.81 -25.46 -6.58
C VAL A 29 38.29 -25.25 -6.82
N LEU A 30 39.08 -25.67 -5.83
CA LEU A 30 40.52 -25.80 -5.96
C LEU A 30 40.82 -27.18 -6.57
N GLU A 31 41.27 -27.18 -7.81
CA GLU A 31 41.66 -28.38 -8.54
C GLU A 31 43.17 -28.60 -8.38
N HIS A 32 43.57 -29.84 -8.06
CA HIS A 32 44.97 -30.25 -7.99
C HIS A 32 45.17 -31.53 -8.82
N PRO A 33 46.19 -31.61 -9.69
CA PRO A 33 46.38 -32.73 -10.61
C PRO A 33 46.85 -34.04 -9.95
N GLY A 34 47.33 -33.99 -8.70
CA GLY A 34 47.78 -35.16 -7.92
C GLY A 34 46.96 -35.42 -6.65
N VAL A 35 47.34 -36.43 -5.86
CA VAL A 35 46.66 -36.78 -4.60
C VAL A 35 46.97 -35.76 -3.51
N LEU A 36 45.93 -35.08 -3.04
CA LEU A 36 45.97 -34.18 -1.90
C LEU A 36 46.11 -34.98 -0.59
N LYS A 37 47.23 -34.79 0.11
CA LYS A 37 47.48 -35.45 1.41
C LYS A 37 46.61 -34.90 2.54
N ASP A 38 46.28 -33.61 2.50
CA ASP A 38 45.50 -32.94 3.55
C ASP A 38 44.61 -31.80 2.99
N PRO A 39 43.43 -32.13 2.43
CA PRO A 39 42.55 -31.15 1.82
C PRO A 39 41.93 -30.16 2.83
N ALA A 40 41.77 -30.56 4.10
CA ALA A 40 41.19 -29.70 5.13
C ALA A 40 42.09 -28.50 5.44
N LYS A 41 43.39 -28.76 5.58
CA LYS A 41 44.40 -27.73 5.88
C LYS A 41 44.52 -26.68 4.75
N ILE A 42 44.40 -27.11 3.50
CA ILE A 42 44.45 -26.21 2.33
C ILE A 42 43.18 -25.36 2.25
N ARG A 43 42.02 -25.94 2.57
CA ARG A 43 40.77 -25.18 2.66
C ARG A 43 40.87 -24.10 3.74
N GLU A 44 41.38 -24.44 4.91
CA GLU A 44 41.55 -23.49 6.02
C GLU A 44 42.57 -22.39 5.71
N SER A 45 43.71 -22.72 5.11
CA SER A 45 44.70 -21.71 4.70
C SER A 45 44.13 -20.78 3.61
N TRP A 46 43.36 -21.32 2.67
CA TRP A 46 42.66 -20.52 1.66
C TRP A 46 41.67 -19.56 2.30
N HIS A 47 40.80 -20.03 3.19
CA HIS A 47 39.85 -19.16 3.88
C HIS A 47 40.51 -18.14 4.80
N ALA A 48 41.64 -18.47 5.45
CA ALA A 48 42.35 -17.52 6.30
C ALA A 48 42.94 -16.35 5.50
N VAL A 49 43.44 -16.62 4.30
CA VAL A 49 44.11 -15.61 3.47
C VAL A 49 43.13 -14.86 2.57
N TYR A 50 42.11 -15.52 2.05
CA TYR A 50 41.20 -14.99 1.02
C TYR A 50 39.73 -14.96 1.43
N GLY A 51 39.35 -15.62 2.53
CA GLY A 51 37.98 -15.59 3.03
C GLY A 51 37.67 -14.29 3.76
N GLY A 52 36.45 -13.81 3.62
CA GLY A 52 35.98 -12.60 4.29
C GLY A 52 36.27 -11.30 3.54
N SER A 53 35.42 -10.30 3.74
CA SER A 53 35.45 -9.01 3.05
C SER A 53 36.76 -8.24 3.27
N ARG A 54 37.40 -8.40 4.45
CA ARG A 54 38.71 -7.80 4.76
C ARG A 54 39.87 -8.34 3.93
N ASN A 55 39.72 -9.54 3.37
CA ASN A 55 40.74 -10.20 2.57
C ASN A 55 40.46 -10.08 1.06
N ALA A 56 39.37 -9.40 0.68
CA ALA A 56 39.00 -9.17 -0.71
C ALA A 56 40.08 -8.38 -1.46
N GLY A 57 40.38 -8.79 -2.69
CA GLY A 57 41.38 -8.13 -3.55
C GLY A 57 42.84 -8.51 -3.28
N LYS A 58 43.12 -9.44 -2.36
CA LYS A 58 44.48 -10.01 -2.20
C LYS A 58 44.85 -10.86 -3.41
N VAL A 59 46.12 -10.78 -3.83
CA VAL A 59 46.66 -11.59 -4.93
C VAL A 59 46.71 -13.05 -4.49
N ALA A 60 46.03 -13.93 -5.22
CA ALA A 60 46.02 -15.37 -4.96
C ALA A 60 47.33 -16.02 -5.41
N VAL A 61 48.10 -16.53 -4.44
CA VAL A 61 49.26 -17.39 -4.70
C VAL A 61 48.85 -18.84 -4.44
N LEU A 62 48.91 -19.66 -5.47
CA LEU A 62 48.56 -21.08 -5.45
C LEU A 62 49.84 -21.93 -5.46
N GLU A 63 49.94 -22.91 -4.56
CA GLU A 63 51.06 -23.86 -4.50
C GLU A 63 51.01 -24.87 -5.67
N GLU A 64 52.18 -25.39 -6.06
CA GLU A 64 52.46 -26.24 -7.23
C GLU A 64 51.25 -26.94 -7.88
N GLY A 65 50.71 -26.33 -8.95
CA GLY A 65 49.70 -26.95 -9.82
C GLY A 65 48.25 -26.81 -9.34
N LEU A 66 47.99 -26.17 -8.19
CA LEU A 66 46.63 -25.80 -7.80
C LEU A 66 46.05 -24.77 -8.78
N LYS A 67 44.81 -25.01 -9.22
CA LYS A 67 44.02 -24.08 -10.03
C LYS A 67 42.72 -23.76 -9.32
N TYR A 68 42.40 -22.47 -9.19
CA TYR A 68 41.08 -22.04 -8.74
C TYR A 68 40.15 -21.97 -9.95
N GLN A 69 39.11 -22.81 -9.94
CA GLN A 69 38.00 -22.72 -10.87
C GLN A 69 36.80 -22.10 -10.15
N GLN A 70 36.32 -20.96 -10.63
CA GLN A 70 35.12 -20.34 -10.10
C GLN A 70 33.90 -21.19 -10.47
N ILE A 71 33.15 -21.63 -9.46
CA ILE A 71 31.90 -22.39 -9.60
C ILE A 71 30.81 -21.56 -8.94
N GLY A 72 30.24 -20.64 -9.71
CA GLY A 72 29.11 -19.86 -9.25
C GLY A 72 28.72 -18.82 -10.28
N ILE A 73 27.41 -18.65 -10.44
CA ILE A 73 26.83 -17.61 -11.27
C ILE A 73 26.96 -16.29 -10.48
N PRO A 74 27.61 -15.25 -11.03
CA PRO A 74 27.63 -13.93 -10.43
C PRO A 74 26.20 -13.41 -10.15
N PRO A 75 25.95 -12.68 -9.05
CA PRO A 75 24.60 -12.21 -8.72
C PRO A 75 23.93 -11.34 -9.79
N GLU A 76 24.72 -10.66 -10.61
CA GLU A 76 24.23 -9.90 -11.78
C GLU A 76 23.61 -10.82 -12.83
N GLU A 77 24.27 -11.95 -13.14
CA GLU A 77 23.74 -12.97 -14.04
C GLU A 77 22.56 -13.74 -13.42
N ALA A 78 22.53 -13.85 -12.10
CA ALA A 78 21.44 -14.49 -11.35
C ALA A 78 20.21 -13.58 -11.13
N GLN A 79 20.20 -12.35 -11.66
CA GLN A 79 19.13 -11.37 -11.44
C GLN A 79 18.76 -11.21 -9.94
N PHE A 80 19.77 -11.28 -9.07
CA PHE A 80 19.56 -11.30 -7.62
C PHE A 80 18.83 -10.05 -7.12
N LEU A 81 19.18 -8.87 -7.66
CA LEU A 81 18.53 -7.61 -7.31
C LEU A 81 17.06 -7.57 -7.74
N GLU A 82 16.72 -8.09 -8.92
CA GLU A 82 15.33 -8.17 -9.40
C GLU A 82 14.51 -9.12 -8.54
N THR A 83 15.10 -10.25 -8.15
CA THR A 83 14.48 -11.22 -7.22
C THR A 83 14.17 -10.55 -5.87
N ARG A 84 15.10 -9.76 -5.33
CA ARG A 84 14.88 -9.02 -4.07
C ARG A 84 13.80 -7.95 -4.21
N LYS A 85 13.72 -7.23 -5.33
CA LYS A 85 12.64 -6.27 -5.58
C LYS A 85 11.28 -6.97 -5.65
N PHE A 86 11.18 -8.06 -6.40
CA PHE A 86 9.95 -8.84 -6.52
C PHE A 86 9.47 -9.40 -5.17
N GLN A 87 10.38 -9.76 -4.27
CA GLN A 87 10.06 -10.23 -2.92
C GLN A 87 9.38 -9.15 -2.07
N ILE A 88 9.79 -7.88 -2.18
CA ILE A 88 9.15 -6.76 -1.47
C ILE A 88 7.67 -6.69 -1.88
N ASP A 89 7.41 -6.73 -3.19
CA ASP A 89 6.06 -6.75 -3.76
C ASP A 89 5.24 -7.97 -3.31
N GLU A 90 5.86 -9.15 -3.23
CA GLU A 90 5.19 -10.37 -2.78
C GLU A 90 4.76 -10.30 -1.31
N ILE A 91 5.61 -9.75 -0.45
CA ILE A 91 5.30 -9.51 0.97
C ILE A 91 4.22 -8.42 1.09
N ALA A 92 4.36 -7.31 0.37
CA ALA A 92 3.38 -6.22 0.39
C ALA A 92 1.98 -6.71 -0.02
N ARG A 93 1.92 -7.55 -1.07
CA ARG A 93 0.69 -8.20 -1.55
C ARG A 93 0.03 -9.08 -0.50
N LEU A 94 0.79 -9.79 0.32
CA LEU A 94 0.25 -10.63 1.39
C LEU A 94 -0.58 -9.81 2.39
N TYR A 95 -0.10 -8.61 2.72
CA TYR A 95 -0.75 -7.69 3.64
C TYR A 95 -1.71 -6.71 2.95
N ARG A 96 -1.85 -6.79 1.62
CA ARG A 96 -2.60 -5.84 0.78
C ARG A 96 -2.12 -4.40 0.98
N ILE A 97 -0.83 -4.22 1.18
CA ILE A 97 -0.19 -2.91 1.29
C ILE A 97 0.29 -2.54 -0.11
N PRO A 98 -0.05 -1.35 -0.65
CA PRO A 98 0.48 -0.90 -1.92
C PRO A 98 2.01 -0.76 -1.90
N PRO A 99 2.70 -1.03 -3.03
CA PRO A 99 4.16 -0.92 -3.13
C PRO A 99 4.72 0.44 -2.71
N HIS A 100 4.03 1.53 -3.04
CA HIS A 100 4.50 2.89 -2.71
C HIS A 100 4.56 3.17 -1.20
N MET A 101 3.77 2.45 -0.39
CA MET A 101 3.81 2.59 1.07
C MET A 101 4.98 1.85 1.72
N VAL A 102 5.56 0.87 1.04
CA VAL A 102 6.77 0.15 1.48
C VAL A 102 8.05 0.69 0.84
N GLY A 103 7.95 1.80 0.10
CA GLY A 103 9.09 2.47 -0.53
C GLY A 103 9.44 1.99 -1.93
N ASP A 104 8.62 1.11 -2.54
CA ASP A 104 8.78 0.74 -3.94
C ASP A 104 7.98 1.69 -4.84
N LEU A 105 8.72 2.55 -5.54
CA LEU A 105 8.19 3.58 -6.44
C LEU A 105 8.49 3.29 -7.92
N ASP A 106 9.07 2.12 -8.25
CA ASP A 106 9.55 1.83 -9.61
C ASP A 106 8.46 1.94 -10.69
N LYS A 107 7.19 1.73 -10.30
CA LYS A 107 6.01 1.79 -11.19
C LYS A 107 4.99 2.85 -10.80
N SER A 108 5.35 3.77 -9.90
CA SER A 108 4.42 4.71 -9.28
C SER A 108 4.60 6.13 -9.82
N SER A 109 3.57 6.69 -10.45
CA SER A 109 3.46 8.12 -10.75
C SER A 109 2.66 8.83 -9.65
N PHE A 110 2.82 10.15 -9.48
CA PHE A 110 2.11 10.93 -8.45
C PHE A 110 0.57 10.74 -8.50
N SER A 111 -0.03 10.79 -9.70
CA SER A 111 -1.47 10.57 -9.87
C SER A 111 -1.89 9.14 -9.52
N ASN A 112 -1.04 8.15 -9.80
CA ASN A 112 -1.29 6.76 -9.43
C ASN A 112 -1.14 6.52 -7.91
N ILE A 113 -0.29 7.29 -7.23
CA ILE A 113 -0.07 7.18 -5.77
C ILE A 113 -1.30 7.64 -4.99
N GLU A 114 -1.94 8.72 -5.39
CA GLU A 114 -3.18 9.20 -4.74
C GLU A 114 -4.29 8.16 -4.85
N GLN A 115 -4.52 7.62 -6.05
CA GLN A 115 -5.50 6.57 -6.26
C GLN A 115 -5.16 5.29 -5.47
N GLN A 116 -3.91 4.82 -5.50
CA GLN A 116 -3.48 3.65 -4.71
C GLN A 116 -3.62 3.89 -3.20
N SER A 117 -3.46 5.12 -2.72
CA SER A 117 -3.65 5.47 -1.31
C SER A 117 -5.13 5.38 -0.91
N LEU A 118 -6.05 5.79 -1.79
CA LEU A 118 -7.49 5.60 -1.58
C LEU A 118 -7.88 4.11 -1.62
N GLU A 119 -7.31 3.34 -2.55
CA GLU A 119 -7.55 1.90 -2.65
C GLU A 119 -7.07 1.16 -1.39
N PHE A 120 -5.96 1.58 -0.78
CA PHE A 120 -5.49 1.04 0.50
C PHE A 120 -6.48 1.24 1.63
N VAL A 121 -7.04 2.45 1.77
CA VAL A 121 -8.05 2.72 2.80
C VAL A 121 -9.25 1.81 2.58
N LYS A 122 -9.76 1.74 1.35
CA LYS A 122 -10.99 1.01 1.02
C LYS A 122 -10.85 -0.51 1.11
N TYR A 123 -9.78 -1.08 0.58
CA TYR A 123 -9.65 -2.54 0.43
C TYR A 123 -8.82 -3.22 1.52
N THR A 124 -8.06 -2.43 2.28
CA THR A 124 -7.19 -2.94 3.33
C THR A 124 -7.61 -2.45 4.70
N LEU A 125 -7.72 -1.14 4.93
CA LEU A 125 -8.04 -0.60 6.26
C LEU A 125 -9.51 -0.77 6.65
N ASP A 126 -10.45 -0.41 5.78
CA ASP A 126 -11.89 -0.43 6.09
C ASP A 126 -12.38 -1.79 6.62
N PRO A 127 -12.00 -2.94 6.02
CA PRO A 127 -12.38 -4.25 6.56
C PRO A 127 -11.87 -4.54 7.98
N TRP A 128 -10.76 -3.93 8.40
CA TRP A 128 -10.25 -4.04 9.78
C TRP A 128 -10.97 -3.08 10.72
N VAL A 129 -11.16 -1.83 10.28
CA VAL A 129 -11.91 -0.81 11.02
C VAL A 129 -13.32 -1.30 11.32
N ILE A 130 -14.05 -1.80 10.32
CA ILE A 130 -15.41 -2.35 10.49
C ILE A 130 -15.41 -3.52 11.48
N ARG A 131 -14.40 -4.40 11.42
CA ARG A 131 -14.29 -5.52 12.38
C ARG A 131 -14.11 -5.02 13.81
N TRP A 132 -13.33 -3.95 14.01
CA TRP A 132 -13.17 -3.33 15.33
C TRP A 132 -14.44 -2.63 15.78
N GLU A 133 -15.08 -1.82 14.92
CA GLU A 133 -16.37 -1.17 15.19
C GLU A 133 -17.42 -2.20 15.65
N GLN A 134 -17.57 -3.29 14.89
CA GLN A 134 -18.51 -4.37 15.22
C GLN A 134 -18.15 -5.10 16.53
N SER A 135 -16.86 -5.33 16.77
CA SER A 135 -16.39 -5.99 18.00
C SER A 135 -16.66 -5.12 19.24
N ILE A 136 -16.32 -3.84 19.16
CA ILE A 136 -16.59 -2.84 20.20
C ILE A 136 -18.09 -2.74 20.43
N GLN A 137 -18.88 -2.65 19.35
CA GLN A 137 -20.32 -2.52 19.47
C GLN A 137 -20.95 -3.77 20.09
N LYS A 138 -20.43 -4.96 19.79
CA LYS A 138 -20.88 -6.21 20.40
C LYS A 138 -20.52 -6.31 21.87
N ALA A 139 -19.31 -5.91 22.25
CA ALA A 139 -18.73 -6.15 23.57
C ALA A 139 -19.10 -5.08 24.62
N LEU A 140 -19.27 -3.82 24.21
CA LEU A 140 -19.43 -2.70 25.14
C LEU A 140 -20.88 -2.23 25.33
N PHE A 141 -21.79 -2.49 24.39
CA PHE A 141 -23.18 -2.02 24.50
C PHE A 141 -24.16 -3.13 24.84
N LEU A 142 -25.12 -2.80 25.69
CA LEU A 142 -26.32 -3.59 25.95
C LEU A 142 -27.26 -3.58 24.71
N PRO A 143 -28.16 -4.57 24.56
CA PRO A 143 -29.08 -4.63 23.43
C PRO A 143 -29.97 -3.38 23.24
N GLN A 144 -30.27 -2.67 24.34
CA GLN A 144 -31.05 -1.44 24.32
C GLN A 144 -30.22 -0.27 23.78
N GLU A 145 -28.99 -0.12 24.26
CA GLU A 145 -28.05 0.95 23.87
C GLU A 145 -27.62 0.86 22.41
N LYS A 146 -27.60 -0.33 21.81
CA LYS A 146 -27.27 -0.53 20.38
C LYS A 146 -28.24 0.17 19.41
N LYS A 147 -29.42 0.59 19.89
CA LYS A 147 -30.39 1.36 19.10
C LYS A 147 -30.13 2.87 19.15
N GLU A 148 -29.41 3.32 20.17
CA GLU A 148 -29.19 4.73 20.46
C GLU A 148 -27.76 5.16 20.13
N TYR A 149 -26.80 4.28 20.35
CA TYR A 149 -25.38 4.53 20.13
C TYR A 149 -24.79 3.58 19.09
N PHE A 150 -23.88 4.13 18.28
CA PHE A 150 -23.05 3.38 17.36
C PHE A 150 -21.60 3.83 17.49
N VAL A 151 -20.67 2.95 17.14
CA VAL A 151 -19.23 3.26 17.13
C VAL A 151 -18.78 3.31 15.69
N LYS A 152 -18.21 4.45 15.31
CA LYS A 152 -17.60 4.68 14.00
C LYS A 152 -16.22 5.27 14.20
N MET A 153 -15.20 4.68 13.57
CA MET A 153 -13.89 5.29 13.47
C MET A 153 -13.88 6.21 12.24
N ASN A 154 -13.43 7.44 12.44
CA ASN A 154 -13.32 8.41 11.36
C ASN A 154 -12.05 8.12 10.54
N VAL A 155 -12.23 7.58 9.32
CA VAL A 155 -11.17 7.37 8.33
C VAL A 155 -11.15 8.47 7.26
N ASP A 156 -12.06 9.44 7.31
CA ASP A 156 -12.18 10.52 6.33
C ASP A 156 -10.93 11.39 6.27
N GLY A 157 -10.19 11.50 7.37
CA GLY A 157 -8.89 12.17 7.39
C GLY A 157 -7.88 11.58 6.38
N LEU A 158 -7.97 10.28 6.10
CA LEU A 158 -7.12 9.59 5.11
C LEU A 158 -7.69 9.70 3.69
N LEU A 159 -9.00 9.90 3.55
CA LEU A 159 -9.69 10.10 2.27
C LEU A 159 -9.71 11.57 1.81
N ARG A 160 -9.26 12.51 2.66
CA ARG A 160 -9.26 13.97 2.39
C ARG A 160 -8.50 14.39 1.14
N GLY A 161 -7.59 13.56 0.62
CA GLY A 161 -6.89 13.82 -0.64
C GLY A 161 -7.84 14.09 -1.81
N ASP A 162 -9.06 13.54 -1.78
CA ASP A 162 -10.10 13.78 -2.78
C ASP A 162 -11.34 14.50 -2.21
N TYR A 163 -11.17 15.31 -1.17
CA TYR A 163 -12.27 16.11 -0.59
C TYR A 163 -12.94 16.99 -1.64
N GLU A 164 -12.14 17.54 -2.57
CA GLU A 164 -12.66 18.37 -3.65
C GLU A 164 -13.59 17.59 -4.60
N SER A 165 -13.21 16.41 -5.09
CA SER A 165 -14.11 15.65 -5.99
C SER A 165 -15.30 15.07 -5.24
N ARG A 166 -15.15 14.70 -3.96
CA ARG A 166 -16.27 14.27 -3.11
C ARG A 166 -17.29 15.37 -2.92
N MET A 167 -16.86 16.58 -2.56
CA MET A 167 -17.73 17.76 -2.41
C MET A 167 -18.35 18.17 -3.75
N LYS A 168 -17.60 18.07 -4.86
CA LYS A 168 -18.16 18.26 -6.21
C LYS A 168 -19.26 17.24 -6.51
N GLY A 169 -19.06 15.97 -6.16
CA GLY A 169 -20.06 14.91 -6.29
C GLY A 169 -21.35 15.23 -5.54
N TYR A 170 -21.26 15.65 -4.28
CA TYR A 170 -22.42 16.08 -3.50
C TYR A 170 -23.10 17.33 -4.07
N SER A 171 -22.32 18.31 -4.54
CA SER A 171 -22.85 19.48 -5.22
C SER A 171 -23.65 19.09 -6.47
N ILE A 172 -23.16 18.13 -7.27
CA ILE A 172 -23.87 17.60 -8.43
C ILE A 172 -25.15 16.88 -8.00
N GLY A 173 -25.10 16.11 -6.91
CA GLY A 173 -26.26 15.41 -6.34
C GLY A 173 -27.40 16.33 -5.92
N ILE A 174 -27.07 17.40 -5.19
CA ILE A 174 -28.03 18.43 -4.82
C ILE A 174 -28.51 19.19 -6.06
N GLN A 175 -27.63 19.55 -7.00
CA GLN A 175 -28.03 20.31 -8.18
C GLN A 175 -28.99 19.55 -9.09
N ASN A 176 -28.81 18.23 -9.20
CA ASN A 176 -29.64 17.35 -10.02
C ASN A 176 -30.87 16.80 -9.27
N GLY A 177 -31.02 17.11 -7.98
CA GLY A 177 -32.20 16.77 -7.18
C GLY A 177 -32.39 15.31 -6.83
N PHE A 178 -31.33 14.50 -6.82
CA PHE A 178 -31.39 13.11 -6.33
C PHE A 178 -30.80 12.91 -4.93
N MET A 179 -30.25 13.97 -4.31
CA MET A 179 -29.79 13.97 -2.92
C MET A 179 -30.32 15.21 -2.19
N CYS A 180 -30.73 15.04 -0.93
CA CYS A 180 -31.02 16.15 -0.01
C CYS A 180 -29.83 16.41 0.95
N PRO A 181 -29.78 17.58 1.63
CA PRO A 181 -28.70 17.90 2.58
C PRO A 181 -28.50 16.83 3.67
N ASN A 182 -29.59 16.25 4.20
CA ASN A 182 -29.50 15.18 5.21
C ASN A 182 -28.97 13.87 4.65
N ASP A 183 -29.13 13.57 3.35
CA ASP A 183 -28.49 12.39 2.75
C ASP A 183 -26.98 12.52 2.79
N ILE A 184 -26.45 13.72 2.48
CA ILE A 184 -25.02 14.00 2.55
C ILE A 184 -24.55 13.95 4.00
N ARG A 185 -25.30 14.52 4.95
CA ARG A 185 -24.94 14.45 6.37
C ARG A 185 -24.94 13.02 6.91
N ARG A 186 -25.85 12.15 6.47
CA ARG A 186 -25.81 10.71 6.79
C ARG A 186 -24.55 10.05 6.21
N LEU A 187 -24.18 10.37 4.96
CA LEU A 187 -22.97 9.85 4.32
C LEU A 187 -21.69 10.33 5.02
N GLU A 188 -21.69 11.58 5.48
CA GLU A 188 -20.58 12.23 6.19
C GLU A 188 -20.61 12.00 7.71
N SER A 189 -21.56 11.21 8.21
CA SER A 189 -21.76 10.95 9.65
C SER A 189 -21.87 12.23 10.51
N MET A 190 -22.52 13.26 9.97
CA MET A 190 -22.80 14.54 10.64
C MET A 190 -24.22 14.56 11.23
N ASP A 191 -24.42 15.44 12.22
CA ASP A 191 -25.74 15.65 12.82
C ASP A 191 -26.77 16.12 11.79
N LEU A 192 -27.96 15.53 11.81
CA LEU A 192 -29.02 15.86 10.85
C LEU A 192 -29.54 17.28 11.08
N ILE A 193 -29.90 17.95 9.99
CA ILE A 193 -30.64 19.20 10.04
C ILE A 193 -32.12 18.84 10.31
N PRO A 194 -32.80 19.51 11.26
CA PRO A 194 -34.23 19.33 11.48
C PRO A 194 -35.03 19.48 10.18
N VAL A 195 -36.13 18.71 10.05
CA VAL A 195 -36.98 18.75 8.85
C VAL A 195 -37.55 20.15 8.63
N GLU A 196 -37.86 20.87 9.70
CA GLU A 196 -38.38 22.24 9.69
C GLU A 196 -37.38 23.25 9.11
N GLU A 197 -36.08 23.00 9.27
CA GLU A 197 -34.99 23.81 8.68
C GLU A 197 -34.62 23.34 7.26
N GLY A 198 -35.31 22.33 6.75
CA GLY A 198 -35.24 21.90 5.37
C GLY A 198 -34.17 20.87 5.04
N GLY A 199 -33.71 20.11 6.03
CA GLY A 199 -32.71 19.05 5.84
C GLY A 199 -33.13 17.95 4.85
N GLU A 200 -34.44 17.71 4.66
CA GLU A 200 -34.97 16.64 3.81
C GLU A 200 -35.55 17.12 2.46
N PHE A 201 -35.40 18.40 2.11
CA PHE A 201 -35.88 18.88 0.81
C PHE A 201 -34.93 18.51 -0.33
N PHE A 202 -35.48 17.91 -1.37
CA PHE A 202 -34.80 17.71 -2.64
C PHE A 202 -34.83 19.03 -3.41
N LEU A 203 -33.66 19.61 -3.60
CA LEU A 203 -33.47 20.84 -4.36
C LEU A 203 -33.10 20.48 -5.79
N THR A 204 -33.48 21.30 -6.77
CA THR A 204 -32.99 21.16 -8.15
C THR A 204 -32.63 22.52 -8.70
N ASN A 205 -31.60 22.58 -9.53
CA ASN A 205 -31.21 23.83 -10.15
C ASN A 205 -32.25 24.25 -11.23
N GLY A 206 -32.82 25.44 -11.09
CA GLY A 206 -33.81 26.01 -12.01
C GLY A 206 -33.24 26.92 -13.11
N ASN A 207 -31.93 26.87 -13.40
CA ASN A 207 -31.24 27.77 -14.33
C ASN A 207 -31.80 27.78 -15.77
N LEU A 208 -32.42 26.68 -16.21
CA LEU A 208 -33.05 26.56 -17.52
C LEU A 208 -34.57 26.57 -17.37
N CYS A 209 -35.15 27.76 -17.35
CA CYS A 209 -36.58 27.97 -17.48
C CYS A 209 -36.89 28.74 -18.77
N ARG A 210 -38.12 28.65 -19.27
CA ARG A 210 -38.55 29.50 -20.39
C ARG A 210 -38.42 30.95 -19.93
N LEU A 211 -38.00 31.87 -20.81
CA LEU A 211 -37.78 33.28 -20.46
C LEU A 211 -38.99 33.92 -19.76
N LYS A 212 -40.20 33.56 -20.16
CA LYS A 212 -41.47 34.01 -19.55
C LYS A 212 -41.71 33.50 -18.11
N ASP A 213 -41.05 32.41 -17.75
CA ASP A 213 -41.20 31.72 -16.47
C ASP A 213 -40.03 32.05 -15.51
N ALA A 214 -39.09 32.92 -15.91
CA ALA A 214 -37.98 33.37 -15.09
C ALA A 214 -38.49 34.19 -13.88
N GLY A 215 -38.09 33.80 -12.67
CA GLY A 215 -38.51 34.46 -11.42
C GLY A 215 -39.77 33.88 -10.76
N LEU A 216 -40.40 32.84 -11.31
CA LEU A 216 -41.59 32.21 -10.72
C LEU A 216 -41.37 31.67 -9.30
N PHE A 217 -40.15 31.22 -8.98
CA PHE A 217 -39.79 30.69 -7.65
C PHE A 217 -39.89 31.73 -6.51
N GLY A 218 -39.90 33.03 -6.84
CA GLY A 218 -40.08 34.11 -5.86
C GLY A 218 -41.52 34.56 -5.65
N ARG A 219 -42.49 34.03 -6.43
CA ARG A 219 -43.91 34.38 -6.25
C ARG A 219 -44.51 33.54 -5.13
N ILE A 220 -44.73 34.18 -3.98
CA ILE A 220 -45.58 33.63 -2.92
C ILE A 220 -47.02 33.59 -3.48
N PRO A 221 -47.74 32.45 -3.41
CA PRO A 221 -49.12 32.38 -3.88
C PRO A 221 -50.00 33.27 -2.98
N GLY A 222 -50.31 34.49 -3.44
CA GLY A 222 -51.12 35.46 -2.68
C GLY A 222 -50.83 36.92 -2.98
N GLU A 223 -49.64 37.27 -3.49
CA GLU A 223 -49.36 38.65 -3.93
C GLU A 223 -49.86 38.84 -5.38
N SER A 224 -51.16 39.07 -5.49
CA SER A 224 -51.75 39.69 -6.67
C SER A 224 -51.07 41.03 -6.90
N GLN A 225 -50.32 41.16 -7.99
CA GLN A 225 -49.83 42.46 -8.45
C GLN A 225 -51.04 43.29 -8.86
N GLU A 226 -51.45 44.24 -8.02
CA GLU A 226 -52.26 45.37 -8.47
C GLU A 226 -51.45 46.15 -9.50
N LYS A 227 -51.89 46.08 -10.75
CA LYS A 227 -51.91 47.19 -11.72
C LYS A 227 -52.79 46.84 -12.91
#